data_AF-A0A3C0KHC1-F1
#
_entry.id   AF-A0A3C0KHC1-F1
#
_cell.length_a   1.000
_cell.length_b   1.000
_cell.length_c   1.000
_cell.angle_alpha   90.00
_cell.angle_beta   90.00
_cell.angle_gamma   90.00
#
_symmetry.space_group_name_H-M   'P 1'
#
loop_
_entity.id
_entity.type
_entity.pdbx_description
1 polymer ?
#
loop_
_entity_poly.entity_id
_entity_poly.type
_entity_poly.pdbx_seq_one_letter_code
_entity_poly.pdbx_strand_id
1 'polypeptide(L)' 'MNEQFERLLQRAEQLIGRIEAVLPRPMGEPDWTASIAFRYRKRSGGHGVLEPVRHVAQMRLQDIQVVDGQKEKIQR' A
#
# COMPACT_ATOMS: atom_id res chain seq x y z
N MET A 1 42.15 -7.88 -21.38
CA MET A 1 40.68 -7.84 -21.39
C MET A 1 40.26 -7.22 -22.74
N ASN A 2 39.21 -7.70 -23.40
CA ASN A 2 38.78 -7.19 -24.71
C ASN A 2 38.05 -5.84 -24.53
N GLU A 3 38.46 -4.76 -25.21
CA GLU A 3 37.82 -3.44 -25.10
C GLU A 3 36.31 -3.45 -25.40
N GLN A 4 35.88 -4.31 -26.33
CA GLN A 4 34.46 -4.45 -26.65
C GLN A 4 33.68 -5.00 -25.46
N PHE A 5 34.31 -5.88 -24.67
CA PHE A 5 33.74 -6.45 -23.47
C PHE A 5 33.63 -5.40 -22.34
N GLU A 6 34.65 -4.55 -22.17
CA GLU A 6 34.61 -3.45 -21.20
C GLU A 6 33.51 -2.43 -21.50
N ARG A 7 33.35 -2.06 -22.78
CA ARG A 7 32.25 -1.18 -23.22
C ARG A 7 30.87 -1.81 -23.01
N LEU A 8 30.76 -3.13 -23.18
CA LEU A 8 29.51 -3.86 -22.90
C LEU A 8 29.19 -3.83 -21.40
N LEU A 9 30.17 -4.10 -20.53
CA LEU A 9 29.99 -4.07 -19.08
C LEU A 9 29.56 -2.68 -18.59
N GLN A 10 30.20 -1.61 -19.07
CA GLN A 10 29.81 -0.24 -18.72
C GLN A 10 28.36 0.08 -19.12
N ARG A 11 27.92 -0.36 -20.31
CA ARG A 11 26.53 -0.18 -20.76
C ARG A 11 25.55 -1.01 -19.94
N ALA A 12 25.92 -2.23 -19.56
CA ALA A 12 25.10 -3.08 -18.71
C ALA A 12 24.92 -2.46 -17.32
N GLU A 13 25.99 -1.94 -16.71
CA GLU A 13 25.93 -1.26 -15.41
C GLU A 13 25.05 -0.01 -15.46
N GLN A 14 25.19 0.82 -16.50
CA GLN A 14 24.31 1.97 -16.72
C GLN A 14 22.83 1.56 -16.89
N LEU A 15 22.58 0.44 -17.58
CA LEU A 15 21.23 -0.08 -17.74
C LEU A 15 20.63 -0.56 -16.41
N ILE A 16 21.41 -1.30 -15.62
CA ILE A 16 21.00 -1.79 -14.30
C ILE A 16 20.64 -0.60 -13.40
N GLY A 17 21.52 0.40 -13.31
CA GLY A 17 21.25 1.58 -12.47
C GLY A 17 19.99 2.35 -12.89
N ARG A 18 19.70 2.43 -14.20
CA ARG A 18 18.46 3.03 -14.70
C ARG A 18 17.22 2.21 -14.36
N ILE A 19 17.30 0.88 -14.45
CA ILE A 19 16.21 -0.02 -14.07
C ILE A 19 15.93 0.12 -12.58
N GLU A 20 16.95 0.05 -11.73
CA GLU A 20 16.82 0.20 -10.28
C GLU A 20 16.21 1.56 -9.88
N ALA A 21 16.54 2.63 -10.60
CA ALA A 21 15.99 3.96 -10.35
C ALA A 21 14.48 4.07 -10.66
N VAL A 22 13.95 3.23 -11.55
CA VAL A 22 12.53 3.25 -11.95
C VAL A 22 11.72 2.10 -11.35
N LEU A 23 12.38 1.12 -10.72
CA LEU A 23 11.68 0.02 -10.06
C LEU A 23 10.79 0.58 -8.94
N PRO A 24 9.52 0.18 -8.90
CA PRO A 24 8.65 0.57 -7.80
C PRO A 24 9.20 0.05 -6.48
N ARG A 25 9.26 0.93 -5.48
CA ARG A 25 9.64 0.51 -4.13
C ARG A 25 8.60 -0.48 -3.59
N PRO A 26 9.04 -1.49 -2.82
CA PRO A 26 8.10 -2.36 -2.12
C PRO A 26 7.17 -1.51 -1.27
N MET A 27 5.91 -1.95 -1.18
CA MET A 27 4.94 -1.27 -0.32
C MET A 27 5.42 -1.32 1.13
N GLY A 28 5.64 -0.15 1.72
CA GLY A 28 5.86 -0.03 3.15
C GLY A 28 4.56 -0.25 3.90
N GLU A 29 4.65 -0.82 5.09
CA GLU A 29 3.50 -0.88 6.00
C GLU A 29 3.10 0.54 6.44
N PRO A 30 1.78 0.83 6.55
CA PRO A 30 1.35 2.07 7.19
C PRO A 30 1.68 2.05 8.68
N ASP A 31 1.73 3.22 9.30
CA ASP A 31 1.68 3.30 10.76
C ASP A 31 0.31 2.80 11.25
N TRP A 32 0.27 1.56 11.71
CA TRP A 32 -0.95 0.92 12.24
C TRP A 32 -1.48 1.62 13.49
N THR A 33 -0.67 2.42 14.18
CA THR A 33 -1.10 3.18 15.36
C THR A 33 -1.79 4.50 15.00
N ALA A 34 -1.68 4.95 13.74
CA ALA A 34 -2.22 6.24 13.30
C ALA A 34 -3.75 6.28 13.20
N SER A 35 -4.43 5.14 13.08
CA SER A 35 -5.89 5.06 13.04
C SER A 35 -6.39 3.63 13.28
N ILE A 36 -7.66 3.49 13.66
CA ILE A 36 -8.37 2.21 13.71
C ILE A 36 -8.99 1.81 12.36
N ALA A 37 -8.97 2.71 11.37
CA ALA A 37 -9.53 2.48 10.05
C ALA A 37 -8.58 2.96 8.95
N PHE A 38 -8.45 2.18 7.88
CA PHE A 38 -7.56 2.45 6.75
C PHE A 38 -8.32 2.34 5.43
N ARG A 39 -7.95 3.17 4.47
CA ARG A 39 -8.48 3.14 3.11
C ARG A 39 -7.37 2.74 2.15
N TYR A 40 -7.65 1.72 1.33
CA TYR A 40 -6.78 1.36 0.22
C TYR A 40 -6.94 2.38 -0.92
N ARG A 41 -5.82 3.00 -1.33
CA ARG A 41 -5.79 3.95 -2.44
C ARG A 41 -4.82 3.47 -3.52
N LYS A 42 -5.36 3.11 -4.68
CA LYS A 42 -4.57 2.75 -5.86
C LYS A 42 -3.98 3.99 -6.51
N ARG A 43 -2.68 3.99 -6.80
CA ARG A 43 -2.02 4.99 -7.65
C ARG A 43 -1.91 4.45 -9.07
N SER A 44 -1.78 5.34 -10.05
CA SER A 44 -1.69 5.02 -11.48
C SER A 44 -0.59 4.01 -11.82
N GLY A 45 0.47 3.90 -11.00
CA GLY A 45 1.55 2.92 -11.14
C GLY A 45 1.26 1.51 -10.62
N GLY A 46 0.00 1.11 -10.45
CA GLY A 46 -0.39 -0.26 -10.09
C GLY A 46 -0.30 -0.62 -8.60
N HIS A 47 0.53 0.09 -7.83
CA HIS A 47 0.59 -0.05 -6.38
C HIS A 47 -0.55 0.68 -5.69
N GLY A 48 -1.03 0.12 -4.59
CA GLY A 48 -1.89 0.84 -3.66
C GLY A 48 -1.24 1.04 -2.32
N VAL A 49 -1.66 2.08 -1.62
CA VAL A 49 -1.21 2.40 -0.27
C VAL A 49 -2.40 2.34 0.68
N LEU A 50 -2.16 1.91 1.91
CA LEU A 50 -3.13 2.05 2.99
C LEU A 50 -2.93 3.42 3.64
N GLU A 51 -3.92 4.30 3.48
CA GLU A 51 -3.92 5.62 4.12
C GLU A 51 -4.82 5.57 5.36
N PRO A 52 -4.39 6.10 6.52
CA PRO A 52 -5.24 6.17 7.71
C PRO A 52 -6.43 7.09 7.45
N VAL A 53 -7.62 6.65 7.88
CA VAL A 53 -8.82 7.47 7.86
C VAL A 53 -8.71 8.51 8.97
N ARG A 54 -8.53 9.78 8.60
CA ARG A 54 -8.32 10.89 9.55
C ARG A 54 -9.56 11.24 10.37
N HIS A 55 -10.74 11.08 9.78
CA HIS A 55 -12.03 11.35 10.42
C HIS A 55 -12.84 10.07 10.41
N VAL A 56 -12.63 9.25 11.43
CA VAL A 56 -13.44 8.04 11.63
C VAL A 56 -14.81 8.47 12.12
N ALA A 57 -15.85 8.19 11.32
CA ALA A 57 -17.22 8.47 11.72
C ALA A 57 -17.57 7.61 12.95
N GLN A 58 -18.09 8.24 13.99
CA GLN A 58 -18.61 7.51 15.13
C GLN A 58 -19.97 6.91 14.74
N MET A 59 -20.04 5.58 14.71
CA MET A 59 -21.27 4.84 14.50
C MET A 59 -21.40 3.84 15.64
N ARG A 60 -22.42 4.00 16.49
CA ARG A 60 -22.69 3.04 17.56
C ARG A 60 -23.52 1.90 17.00
N LEU A 61 -23.42 0.74 17.63
CA LEU A 61 -24.19 -0.44 17.24
C LEU A 61 -25.71 -0.17 17.19
N GLN A 62 -26.22 0.67 18.11
CA GLN A 62 -27.62 1.10 18.14
C GLN A 62 -28.04 1.93 16.92
N ASP A 63 -27.11 2.65 16.29
CA ASP A 63 -27.40 3.53 15.16
C ASP A 63 -27.59 2.73 13.85
N ILE A 64 -27.19 1.44 13.83
CA ILE A 64 -27.33 0.55 12.67
C ILE A 64 -28.77 0.01 12.61
N GLN A 65 -29.54 0.33 11.59
CA GLN A 65 -30.94 -0.09 11.49
C GLN A 65 -31.10 -1.39 10.68
N VAL A 66 -32.24 -2.08 10.85
CA VAL A 66 -32.64 -3.26 10.05
C VAL A 66 -31.75 -4.51 10.24
N VAL A 67 -30.94 -4.56 11.30
CA VAL A 67 -30.00 -5.67 11.56
C VAL A 67 -30.10 -6.22 12.99
N ASP A 68 -31.28 -6.12 13.60
CA ASP A 68 -31.44 -6.40 15.05
C ASP A 68 -31.07 -7.84 15.43
N GLY A 69 -31.42 -8.83 14.60
CA GLY A 69 -31.03 -10.22 14.83
C GLY A 69 -29.51 -10.46 14.79
N GLN A 70 -28.76 -9.66 14.03
CA GLN A 70 -27.30 -9.70 14.00
C GLN A 70 -26.70 -9.03 15.23
N LYS A 71 -27.32 -7.94 15.72
CA LYS A 71 -26.88 -7.26 16.96
C LYS A 71 -26.98 -8.20 18.15
N GLU A 72 -28.09 -8.95 18.27
CA GLU A 72 -28.28 -9.92 19.36
C GLU A 72 -27.18 -11.00 19.39
N LYS A 73 -26.70 -11.45 18.22
CA LYS A 73 -25.63 -12.46 18.14
C LYS A 73 -24.27 -11.94 18.60
N ILE A 74 -23.99 -10.65 18.38
CA ILE A 74 -22.72 -10.02 18.78
C ILE A 74 -22.67 -9.75 20.29
N GLN A 75 -23.83 -9.56 20.92
CA GLN A 75 -23.94 -9.23 22.35
C GLN A 75 -24.00 -10.46 23.28
N ARG A 76 -24.14 -11.68 22.75
CA ARG A 76 -24.09 -12.93 23.50
C ARG A 76 -22.66 -13.46 23.57
#